data_AF-A0A0G1PR36-F1
#
_entry.id   AF-A0A0G1PR36-F1
#
_cell.length_a   1.000
_cell.length_b   1.000
_cell.length_c   1.000
_cell.angle_alpha   90.00
_cell.angle_beta   90.00
_cell.angle_gamma   90.00
#
_symmetry.space_group_name_H-M   'P 1'
#
loop_
_entity.id
_entity.type
_entity.pdbx_description
1 polymer ?
#
loop_
_entity_poly.entity_id
_entity_poly.type
_entity_poly.pdbx_seq_one_letter_code
_entity_poly.pdbx_strand_id
1 'polypeptide(L)'
;MYIGKAANLRSRIGSYFNKSASLNADKSAMLEKAAEIDWQICDSEIEALVLEARLIKRHRPKYNVLMKDDKNYFFVGITKEEWPRVFITHQPFARAQNSLPAHHKLLTKYVGPFTDGGALKMTLKLLRKNFPYKTCKNPVSKPCFYHHLSLCPAHSSDKNAGKKYLSDLKNLIAVLKGEKKSVLVNLKKRMKNFAAREEFEKAADLRNQLLSLENIFSHRRVVLGAENFAAENKEQKTEKLEKELKQLFNANIERIECYDISNISGQNAVGSMVIFSAKNGNFKPKKGDYRKFKIKTVARIDDPAMMAEILERRLKHPEWPLPQLIILDGGKGQLSAGLKILKKLKLSIPVCALAKKEEELYLPERKNPLPLKSLSSELAFLFQRIRDEAHRFAISYHRALRSQGLAPLKIRTKLRQTPKASYF
;
A
#
# COMPACT_ATOMS: atom_id res chain seq x y z
N MET A 1 32.39 6.10 -17.19
CA MET A 1 32.04 5.09 -18.22
C MET A 1 30.63 4.53 -18.06
N TYR A 2 30.21 4.19 -16.85
CA TYR A 2 28.88 3.70 -16.49
C TYR A 2 28.47 4.28 -15.14
N ILE A 3 27.18 4.53 -14.95
CA ILE A 3 26.58 5.00 -13.70
C ILE A 3 25.40 4.08 -13.38
N GLY A 4 25.29 3.62 -12.15
CA GLY A 4 24.15 2.81 -11.73
C GLY A 4 23.85 2.97 -10.24
N LYS A 5 22.64 2.56 -9.84
CA LYS A 5 22.25 2.45 -8.44
C LYS A 5 22.29 0.99 -7.95
N ALA A 6 22.62 0.79 -6.68
CA ALA A 6 22.54 -0.51 -6.02
C ALA A 6 22.28 -0.32 -4.52
N ALA A 7 21.45 -1.18 -3.93
CA ALA A 7 21.30 -1.24 -2.47
C ALA A 7 22.38 -2.12 -1.80
N ASN A 8 23.05 -3.00 -2.55
CA ASN A 8 24.23 -3.75 -2.11
C ASN A 8 25.30 -3.65 -3.20
N LEU A 9 26.37 -2.91 -2.90
CA LEU A 9 27.46 -2.67 -3.84
C LEU A 9 28.24 -3.94 -4.14
N ARG A 10 28.52 -4.78 -3.12
CA ARG A 10 29.25 -6.05 -3.28
C ARG A 10 28.52 -7.00 -4.25
N SER A 11 27.23 -7.22 -4.04
CA SER A 11 26.42 -8.06 -4.93
C SER A 11 26.35 -7.48 -6.35
N ARG A 12 26.19 -6.16 -6.46
CA ARG A 12 26.15 -5.47 -7.76
C ARG A 12 27.46 -5.64 -8.51
N ILE A 13 28.59 -5.37 -7.87
CA ILE A 13 29.93 -5.48 -8.48
C ILE A 13 30.22 -6.96 -8.79
N GLY A 14 29.99 -7.87 -7.85
CA GLY A 14 30.23 -9.31 -8.03
C GLY A 14 29.49 -9.90 -9.23
N SER A 15 28.30 -9.37 -9.58
CA SER A 15 27.57 -9.79 -10.79
C SER A 15 28.31 -9.50 -12.10
N TYR A 16 29.28 -8.59 -12.11
CA TYR A 16 30.13 -8.29 -13.26
C TYR A 16 31.38 -9.18 -13.35
N PHE A 17 31.75 -9.89 -12.29
CA PHE A 17 32.97 -10.71 -12.23
C PHE A 17 32.71 -12.22 -12.12
N ASN A 18 31.46 -12.64 -11.97
CA ASN A 18 31.09 -14.05 -11.95
C ASN A 18 31.22 -14.67 -13.36
N LYS A 19 32.21 -15.57 -13.53
CA LYS A 19 32.50 -16.31 -14.77
C LYS A 19 31.33 -17.15 -15.31
N SER A 20 30.36 -17.51 -14.45
CA SER A 20 29.17 -18.29 -14.83
C SER A 20 28.02 -17.45 -15.39
N ALA A 21 28.07 -16.13 -15.25
CA ALA A 21 27.12 -15.24 -15.89
C ALA A 21 27.67 -14.89 -17.28
N SER A 22 26.98 -15.31 -18.34
CA SER A 22 27.28 -14.86 -19.71
C SER A 22 27.16 -13.33 -19.78
N LEU A 23 28.27 -12.62 -19.59
CA LEU A 23 28.31 -11.16 -19.70
C LEU A 23 28.14 -10.81 -21.18
N ASN A 24 27.11 -10.02 -21.50
CA ASN A 24 26.95 -9.48 -22.85
C ASN A 24 28.21 -8.71 -23.27
N ALA A 25 28.53 -8.70 -24.57
CA ALA A 25 29.76 -8.13 -25.13
C ALA A 25 30.05 -6.69 -24.64
N ASP A 26 29.02 -5.85 -24.49
CA ASP A 26 29.16 -4.48 -23.99
C ASP A 26 29.65 -4.41 -22.54
N LYS A 27 29.28 -5.38 -21.70
CA LYS A 27 29.73 -5.44 -20.29
C LYS A 27 31.19 -5.85 -20.20
N SER A 28 31.61 -6.85 -20.97
CA SER A 28 33.00 -7.25 -21.04
C SER A 28 33.88 -6.11 -21.56
N ALA A 29 33.49 -5.47 -22.66
CA ALA A 29 34.21 -4.34 -23.24
C ALA A 29 34.24 -3.09 -22.32
N MET A 30 33.26 -2.94 -21.43
CA MET A 30 33.29 -1.91 -20.39
C MET A 30 34.31 -2.23 -19.31
N LEU A 31 34.32 -3.48 -18.83
CA LEU A 31 35.18 -3.92 -17.73
C LEU A 31 36.65 -3.89 -18.13
N GLU A 32 36.99 -4.30 -19.36
CA GLU A 32 38.36 -4.21 -19.88
C GLU A 32 38.94 -2.78 -19.88
N LYS A 33 38.07 -1.77 -20.01
CA LYS A 33 38.45 -0.36 -20.06
C LYS A 33 38.31 0.35 -18.71
N ALA A 34 37.70 -0.29 -17.71
CA ALA A 34 37.44 0.33 -16.43
C ALA A 34 38.71 0.30 -15.57
N ALA A 35 39.22 1.47 -15.19
CA ALA A 35 40.40 1.60 -14.33
C ALA A 35 40.06 1.74 -12.83
N GLU A 36 38.91 2.34 -12.51
CA GLU A 36 38.53 2.69 -11.15
C GLU A 36 37.01 2.56 -10.94
N ILE A 37 36.62 2.27 -9.70
CA ILE A 37 35.23 2.24 -9.25
C ILE A 37 35.08 3.21 -8.07
N ASP A 38 34.23 4.22 -8.24
CA ASP A 38 33.84 5.17 -7.18
C ASP A 38 32.36 4.99 -6.82
N TRP A 39 31.99 5.33 -5.58
CA TRP A 39 30.62 5.24 -5.09
C TRP A 39 30.26 6.36 -4.12
N GLN A 40 28.99 6.77 -4.17
CA GLN A 40 28.41 7.71 -3.21
C GLN A 40 27.28 7.03 -2.45
N ILE A 41 27.31 7.10 -1.12
CA ILE A 41 26.24 6.60 -0.25
C ILE A 41 25.08 7.59 -0.27
N CYS A 42 23.85 7.06 -0.45
CA CYS A 42 22.62 7.83 -0.39
C CYS A 42 21.76 7.39 0.79
N ASP A 43 21.01 8.32 1.39
CA ASP A 43 20.18 8.05 2.56
C ASP A 43 18.94 7.20 2.22
N SER A 44 18.56 7.14 0.94
CA SER A 44 17.35 6.46 0.46
C SER A 44 17.47 5.93 -0.97
N GLU A 45 16.62 4.96 -1.33
CA GLU A 45 16.53 4.46 -2.70
C GLU A 45 16.03 5.54 -3.67
N ILE A 46 15.13 6.42 -3.19
CA ILE A 46 14.63 7.56 -3.97
C ILE A 46 15.77 8.53 -4.27
N GLU A 47 16.63 8.82 -3.29
CA GLU A 47 17.79 9.68 -3.51
C GLU A 47 18.80 9.05 -4.46
N ALA A 48 19.09 7.76 -4.32
CA ALA A 48 19.93 7.02 -5.25
C ALA A 48 19.39 7.08 -6.68
N LEU A 49 18.08 6.88 -6.87
CA LEU A 49 17.40 6.98 -8.18
C LEU A 49 17.53 8.38 -8.79
N VAL A 50 17.32 9.42 -7.98
CA VAL A 50 17.38 10.81 -8.45
C VAL A 50 18.81 11.25 -8.74
N LEU A 51 19.78 10.84 -7.92
CA LEU A 51 21.19 11.10 -8.14
C LEU A 51 21.69 10.40 -9.41
N GLU A 52 21.34 9.13 -9.60
CA GLU A 52 21.64 8.36 -10.81
C GLU A 52 21.13 9.11 -12.06
N ALA A 53 19.85 9.50 -12.06
CA ALA A 53 19.26 10.24 -13.17
C ALA A 53 20.00 11.56 -13.47
N ARG A 54 20.42 12.29 -12.43
CA ARG A 54 21.18 13.54 -12.57
C ARG A 54 22.57 13.31 -13.14
N LEU A 55 23.30 12.31 -12.64
CA LEU A 55 24.65 11.98 -13.10
C LEU A 55 24.64 11.46 -14.53
N ILE A 56 23.67 10.61 -14.89
CA ILE A 56 23.50 10.14 -16.28
C ILE A 56 23.16 11.32 -17.20
N LYS A 57 22.29 12.23 -16.77
CA LYS A 57 21.97 13.43 -17.55
C LYS A 57 23.20 14.30 -17.80
N ARG A 58 24.04 14.48 -16.78
CA ARG A 58 25.24 15.34 -16.82
C ARG A 58 26.34 14.72 -17.67
N HIS A 59 26.66 13.45 -17.43
CA HIS A 59 27.85 12.80 -17.99
C HIS A 59 27.58 11.97 -19.24
N ARG A 60 26.31 11.63 -19.52
CA ARG A 60 25.87 10.79 -20.66
C ARG A 60 26.81 9.59 -20.91
N PRO A 61 27.04 8.75 -19.90
CA PRO A 61 28.00 7.64 -19.99
C PRO A 61 27.67 6.68 -21.15
N LYS A 62 28.70 6.37 -21.96
CA LYS A 62 28.61 5.52 -23.16
C LYS A 62 27.89 4.19 -22.89
N TYR A 63 28.27 3.48 -21.83
CA TYR A 63 27.77 2.14 -21.56
C TYR A 63 26.36 2.10 -20.96
N ASN A 64 25.85 3.20 -20.38
CA ASN A 64 24.43 3.27 -19.99
C ASN A 64 23.50 3.35 -21.21
N VAL A 65 24.00 3.82 -22.35
CA VAL A 65 23.28 3.88 -23.61
C VAL A 65 23.41 2.56 -24.36
N LEU A 66 24.63 2.01 -24.46
CA LEU A 66 24.90 0.74 -25.17
C LEU A 66 24.23 -0.47 -24.52
N MET A 67 24.27 -0.58 -23.19
CA MET A 67 23.69 -1.72 -22.45
C MET A 67 22.16 -1.68 -22.32
N LYS A 68 21.47 -0.88 -23.13
CA LYS A 68 20.01 -0.75 -23.15
C LYS A 68 19.51 -1.32 -24.48
N ASP A 69 19.04 -2.57 -24.46
CA ASP A 69 18.35 -3.21 -25.59
C ASP A 69 17.06 -2.43 -25.93
N ASP A 70 17.12 -1.47 -26.87
CA ASP A 70 16.02 -0.70 -27.50
C ASP A 70 14.87 -0.19 -26.59
N LYS A 71 15.07 -0.19 -25.27
CA LYS A 71 14.08 0.21 -24.24
C LYS A 71 14.56 1.51 -23.61
N ASN A 72 14.09 2.58 -24.23
CA ASN A 72 14.40 3.97 -23.92
C ASN A 72 14.36 4.29 -22.42
N TYR A 73 15.16 5.27 -22.00
CA TYR A 73 15.05 5.88 -20.68
C TYR A 73 13.60 6.26 -20.34
N PHE A 74 13.26 6.18 -19.06
CA PHE A 74 11.98 6.65 -18.58
C PHE A 74 12.06 8.15 -18.30
N PHE A 75 10.97 8.84 -18.61
CA PHE A 75 10.79 10.25 -18.35
C PHE A 75 9.44 10.48 -17.69
N VAL A 76 9.37 11.46 -16.80
CA VAL A 76 8.11 11.95 -16.24
C VAL A 76 7.68 13.20 -16.99
N GLY A 77 6.50 13.13 -17.60
CA GLY A 77 5.85 14.25 -18.28
C GLY A 77 4.69 14.80 -17.46
N ILE A 78 4.46 16.10 -17.61
CA ILE A 78 3.31 16.80 -17.01
C ILE A 78 2.65 17.62 -18.12
N THR A 79 1.37 17.39 -18.39
CA THR A 79 0.63 18.11 -19.46
C THR A 79 0.25 19.53 -19.05
N LYS A 80 -0.04 20.41 -20.02
CA LYS A 80 -0.43 21.83 -19.82
C LYS A 80 -1.94 22.05 -19.86
N GLU A 81 -2.75 21.01 -19.67
CA GLU A 81 -4.20 21.15 -19.56
C GLU A 81 -4.61 21.81 -18.23
N GLU A 82 -5.87 22.23 -18.10
CA GLU A 82 -6.41 22.89 -16.88
C GLU A 82 -6.09 22.10 -15.61
N TRP A 83 -6.18 20.78 -15.69
CA TRP A 83 -5.75 19.84 -14.66
C TRP A 83 -4.57 19.01 -15.17
N PRO A 84 -3.32 19.49 -15.03
CA PRO A 84 -2.13 18.81 -15.55
C PRO A 84 -2.10 17.33 -15.16
N ARG A 85 -1.77 16.44 -16.10
CA ARG A 85 -1.64 14.99 -15.87
C ARG A 85 -0.18 14.62 -15.76
N VAL A 86 0.17 13.85 -14.73
CA VAL A 86 1.49 13.24 -14.58
C VAL A 86 1.49 11.89 -15.27
N PHE A 87 2.47 11.63 -16.13
CA PHE A 87 2.62 10.34 -16.83
C PHE A 87 4.09 9.97 -17.01
N ILE A 88 4.33 8.68 -17.23
CA ILE A 88 5.65 8.15 -17.56
C ILE A 88 5.69 7.86 -19.06
N THR A 89 6.78 8.23 -19.73
CA THR A 89 7.00 7.92 -21.15
C THR A 89 8.43 7.46 -21.39
N HIS A 90 8.60 6.66 -22.45
CA HIS A 90 9.87 6.26 -23.02
C HIS A 90 10.30 7.17 -24.17
N GLN A 91 9.36 7.90 -24.75
CA GLN A 91 9.55 8.72 -25.94
C GLN A 91 9.28 10.18 -25.55
N PRO A 92 10.30 10.93 -25.11
CA PRO A 92 10.16 12.37 -24.94
C PRO A 92 9.97 12.99 -26.33
N PHE A 93 8.79 13.56 -26.59
CA PHE A 93 8.51 14.23 -27.87
C PHE A 93 9.52 15.36 -28.13
N ALA A 94 10.19 15.32 -29.29
CA ALA A 94 11.06 16.39 -29.81
C ALA A 94 10.32 17.40 -30.71
N ARG A 95 9.05 17.12 -31.07
CA ARG A 95 8.24 18.03 -31.91
C ARG A 95 8.00 19.36 -31.19
N ALA A 96 8.01 20.45 -31.97
CA ALA A 96 7.73 21.79 -31.46
C ALA A 96 6.40 21.80 -30.67
N GLN A 97 6.44 22.20 -29.40
CA GLN A 97 5.24 22.19 -28.54
C GLN A 97 4.11 23.07 -29.09
N ASN A 98 4.41 23.99 -30.00
CA ASN A 98 3.46 24.92 -30.57
C ASN A 98 2.40 24.24 -31.44
N SER A 99 2.73 23.13 -32.11
CA SER A 99 1.84 22.39 -33.02
C SER A 99 1.05 21.24 -32.36
N LEU A 100 1.23 21.01 -31.06
CA LEU A 100 0.47 20.00 -30.32
C LEU A 100 -0.83 20.58 -29.72
N PRO A 101 -1.95 19.83 -29.70
CA PRO A 101 -3.13 20.22 -28.93
C PRO A 101 -2.79 20.51 -27.47
N ALA A 102 -3.52 21.40 -26.79
CA ALA A 102 -3.19 21.83 -25.41
C ALA A 102 -3.02 20.66 -24.41
N HIS A 103 -3.78 19.58 -24.57
CA HIS A 103 -3.70 18.36 -23.75
C HIS A 103 -2.49 17.45 -24.06
N HIS A 104 -1.76 17.72 -25.15
CA HIS A 104 -0.48 17.13 -25.52
C HIS A 104 0.71 18.07 -25.26
N LYS A 105 0.47 19.37 -25.02
CA LYS A 105 1.50 20.32 -24.57
C LYS A 105 1.94 19.97 -23.16
N LEU A 106 3.21 20.23 -22.83
CA LEU A 106 3.75 19.97 -21.51
C LEU A 106 3.80 21.25 -20.69
N LEU A 107 3.46 21.14 -19.40
CA LEU A 107 3.60 22.24 -18.44
C LEU A 107 5.08 22.54 -18.17
N THR A 108 5.92 21.50 -18.18
CA THR A 108 7.37 21.60 -17.96
C THR A 108 8.11 20.63 -18.87
N LYS A 109 9.41 20.86 -19.09
CA LYS A 109 10.27 19.87 -19.76
C LYS A 109 10.22 18.54 -19.00
N TYR A 110 10.34 17.43 -19.73
CA TYR A 110 10.42 16.09 -19.14
C TYR A 110 11.47 16.01 -18.03
N VAL A 111 11.13 15.34 -16.94
CA VAL A 111 12.05 15.01 -15.85
C VAL A 111 12.63 13.62 -16.09
N GLY A 112 13.95 13.48 -15.97
CA GLY A 112 14.71 12.29 -16.32
C GLY A 112 16.04 12.67 -16.99
N PRO A 113 16.74 11.71 -17.63
CA PRO A 113 16.35 10.32 -17.85
C PRO A 113 16.46 9.42 -16.61
N PHE A 114 15.52 8.50 -16.42
CA PHE A 114 15.58 7.46 -15.40
C PHE A 114 15.87 6.10 -16.05
N THR A 115 16.76 5.32 -15.45
CA THR A 115 17.15 3.98 -15.93
C THR A 115 16.19 2.89 -15.46
N ASP A 116 15.62 3.04 -14.27
CA ASP A 116 14.74 2.07 -13.60
C ASP A 116 13.29 2.59 -13.50
N GLY A 117 12.43 2.10 -14.39
CA GLY A 117 11.02 2.47 -14.42
C GLY A 117 10.20 1.88 -13.27
N GLY A 118 10.65 0.78 -12.66
CA GLY A 118 10.00 0.19 -11.49
C GLY A 118 10.18 1.09 -10.28
N ALA A 119 11.43 1.46 -9.99
CA ALA A 119 11.76 2.40 -8.93
C ALA A 119 11.11 3.78 -9.15
N LEU A 120 11.04 4.26 -10.40
CA LEU A 120 10.34 5.50 -10.72
C LEU A 120 8.83 5.44 -10.43
N LYS A 121 8.14 4.38 -10.89
CA LYS A 121 6.71 4.16 -10.60
C LYS A 121 6.46 4.10 -9.10
N MET A 122 7.37 3.46 -8.37
CA MET A 122 7.28 3.34 -6.92
C MET A 122 7.42 4.69 -6.23
N THR A 123 8.45 5.45 -6.60
CA THR A 123 8.72 6.80 -6.10
C THR A 123 7.51 7.71 -6.31
N LEU A 124 6.95 7.73 -7.53
CA LEU A 124 5.76 8.51 -7.84
C LEU A 124 4.54 8.09 -6.99
N LYS A 125 4.36 6.78 -6.78
CA LYS A 125 3.28 6.25 -5.91
C LYS A 125 3.43 6.69 -4.45
N LEU A 126 4.65 6.69 -3.91
CA LEU A 126 4.93 7.15 -2.54
C LEU A 126 4.68 8.65 -2.41
N LEU A 127 5.21 9.44 -3.34
CA LEU A 127 5.07 10.89 -3.34
C LEU A 127 3.62 11.34 -3.52
N ARG A 128 2.78 10.56 -4.22
CA ARG A 128 1.35 10.86 -4.43
C ARG A 128 0.56 11.10 -3.16
N LYS A 129 0.93 10.44 -2.04
CA LYS A 129 0.25 10.65 -0.76
C LYS A 129 0.45 12.06 -0.21
N ASN A 130 1.63 12.64 -0.45
CA ASN A 130 1.98 13.98 -0.02
C ASN A 130 1.68 15.03 -1.10
N PHE A 131 1.74 14.66 -2.36
CA PHE A 131 1.46 15.52 -3.51
C PHE A 131 0.42 14.83 -4.41
N PRO A 132 -0.88 14.88 -4.09
CA PRO A 132 -1.93 14.26 -4.89
C PRO A 132 -1.89 14.75 -6.34
N TYR A 133 -1.98 13.82 -7.30
CA TYR A 133 -1.91 14.18 -8.73
C TYR A 133 -2.77 13.34 -9.66
N LYS A 134 -3.19 13.97 -10.76
CA LYS A 134 -4.03 13.37 -11.80
C LYS A 134 -3.20 12.51 -12.75
N THR A 135 -3.69 11.31 -13.05
CA THR A 135 -3.17 10.43 -14.13
C THR A 135 -4.24 10.08 -15.17
N CYS A 136 -5.52 10.11 -14.80
CA CYS A 136 -6.63 9.74 -15.67
C CYS A 136 -6.92 10.83 -16.71
N LYS A 137 -7.53 10.45 -17.84
CA LYS A 137 -8.07 11.39 -18.85
C LYS A 137 -9.50 11.85 -18.53
N ASN A 138 -10.10 11.37 -17.44
CA ASN A 138 -11.49 11.67 -17.10
C ASN A 138 -11.73 13.19 -16.93
N PRO A 139 -12.89 13.71 -17.37
CA PRO A 139 -13.30 15.09 -17.11
C PRO A 139 -13.61 15.31 -15.62
N VAL A 140 -13.71 16.57 -15.20
CA VAL A 140 -14.03 16.97 -13.81
C VAL A 140 -15.32 16.27 -13.33
N SER A 141 -16.34 16.19 -14.19
CA SER A 141 -17.64 15.58 -13.91
C SER A 141 -17.63 14.06 -13.67
N LYS A 142 -16.54 13.35 -14.00
CA LYS A 142 -16.43 11.89 -13.84
C LYS A 142 -15.28 11.52 -12.91
N PRO A 143 -15.52 11.52 -11.58
CA PRO A 143 -14.53 11.13 -10.58
C PRO A 143 -13.81 9.83 -10.91
N CYS A 144 -12.48 9.82 -10.76
CA CYS A 144 -11.67 8.61 -10.92
C CYS A 144 -11.44 7.91 -9.57
N PHE A 145 -10.95 6.67 -9.62
CA PHE A 145 -10.60 5.89 -8.43
C PHE A 145 -9.71 6.66 -7.43
N TYR A 146 -8.66 7.34 -7.93
CA TYR A 146 -7.77 8.11 -7.06
C TYR A 146 -8.45 9.33 -6.42
N HIS A 147 -9.51 9.89 -7.02
CA HIS A 147 -10.27 10.95 -6.39
C HIS A 147 -11.04 10.45 -5.17
N HIS A 148 -11.67 9.27 -5.28
CA HIS A 148 -12.34 8.63 -4.14
C HIS A 148 -11.39 8.25 -3.00
N LEU A 149 -10.09 8.17 -3.27
CA LEU A 149 -9.04 7.97 -2.28
C LEU A 149 -8.38 9.28 -1.79
N SER A 150 -8.88 10.45 -2.22
CA SER A 150 -8.27 11.76 -1.96
C SER A 150 -6.83 11.91 -2.49
N LEU A 151 -6.49 11.16 -3.54
CA LEU A 151 -5.18 11.15 -4.22
C LEU A 151 -5.21 11.81 -5.62
N CYS A 152 -6.37 12.33 -6.04
CA CYS A 152 -6.53 13.10 -7.27
C CYS A 152 -7.49 14.29 -7.03
N PRO A 153 -6.98 15.54 -7.02
CA PRO A 153 -7.81 16.72 -6.75
C PRO A 153 -8.66 17.16 -7.95
N ALA A 154 -8.39 16.64 -9.15
CA ALA A 154 -8.94 17.13 -10.42
C ALA A 154 -10.44 16.89 -10.67
N HIS A 155 -11.14 16.24 -9.74
CA HIS A 155 -12.59 16.04 -9.81
C HIS A 155 -13.30 16.76 -8.65
N SER A 156 -12.57 17.63 -7.93
CA SER A 156 -13.15 18.43 -6.87
C SER A 156 -13.98 19.57 -7.45
N SER A 157 -15.09 19.90 -6.77
CA SER A 157 -15.86 21.11 -7.01
C SER A 157 -15.24 22.35 -6.34
N ASP A 158 -14.20 22.19 -5.53
CA ASP A 158 -13.52 23.28 -4.84
C ASP A 158 -12.70 24.14 -5.81
N LYS A 159 -13.08 25.42 -5.94
CA LYS A 159 -12.41 26.42 -6.77
C LYS A 159 -10.95 26.67 -6.36
N ASN A 160 -10.58 26.44 -5.10
CA ASN A 160 -9.23 26.65 -4.59
C ASN A 160 -8.30 25.43 -4.80
N ALA A 161 -8.86 24.26 -5.12
CA ALA A 161 -8.10 23.03 -5.30
C ALA A 161 -7.07 23.12 -6.44
N GLY A 162 -7.36 23.88 -7.50
CA GLY A 162 -6.44 24.07 -8.63
C GLY A 162 -5.12 24.77 -8.24
N LYS A 163 -5.17 25.81 -7.41
CA LYS A 163 -3.96 26.54 -6.96
C LYS A 163 -3.07 25.64 -6.09
N LYS A 164 -3.67 24.93 -5.14
CA LYS A 164 -2.96 23.94 -4.31
C LYS A 164 -2.35 22.85 -5.18
N TYR A 165 -3.11 22.33 -6.14
CA TYR A 165 -2.67 21.28 -7.05
C TYR A 165 -1.41 21.67 -7.84
N LEU A 166 -1.38 22.89 -8.41
CA LEU A 166 -0.20 23.38 -9.10
C LEU A 166 1.01 23.53 -8.18
N SER A 167 0.80 23.92 -6.91
CA SER A 167 1.87 23.93 -5.91
C SER A 167 2.39 22.52 -5.60
N ASP A 168 1.50 21.53 -5.49
CA ASP A 168 1.89 20.14 -5.21
C ASP A 168 2.67 19.53 -6.39
N LEU A 169 2.28 19.84 -7.63
CA LEU A 169 3.04 19.45 -8.81
C LEU A 169 4.43 20.09 -8.86
N LYS A 170 4.56 21.37 -8.48
CA LYS A 170 5.88 22.02 -8.38
C LYS A 170 6.79 21.31 -7.37
N ASN A 171 6.25 20.96 -6.21
CA ASN A 171 6.98 20.21 -5.19
C ASN A 171 7.37 18.80 -5.68
N LEU A 172 6.44 18.09 -6.35
CA LEU A 172 6.71 16.79 -6.95
C LEU A 172 7.88 16.86 -7.95
N ILE A 173 7.88 17.85 -8.84
CA ILE A 173 8.95 18.06 -9.82
C ILE A 173 10.28 18.38 -9.13
N ALA A 174 10.26 19.27 -8.12
CA ALA A 174 11.45 19.65 -7.37
C ALA A 174 12.09 18.43 -6.69
N VAL A 175 11.29 17.55 -6.07
CA VAL A 175 11.77 16.29 -5.50
C VAL A 175 12.40 15.40 -6.57
N LEU A 176 11.76 15.22 -7.73
CA LEU A 176 12.29 14.38 -8.82
C LEU A 176 13.55 14.97 -9.49
N LYS A 177 13.77 16.28 -9.38
CA LYS A 177 15.04 16.94 -9.75
C LYS A 177 16.10 16.88 -8.65
N GLY A 178 15.72 16.37 -7.47
CA GLY A 178 16.54 16.22 -6.28
C GLY A 178 16.77 17.50 -5.50
N GLU A 179 15.81 18.41 -5.56
CA GLU A 179 15.72 19.63 -4.75
C GLU A 179 14.91 19.35 -3.46
N LYS A 180 15.08 18.18 -2.83
CA LYS A 180 14.29 17.76 -1.66
C LYS A 180 14.38 18.76 -0.49
N LYS A 181 15.58 19.32 -0.25
CA LYS A 181 15.85 20.27 0.84
C LYS A 181 14.99 21.53 0.70
N SER A 182 14.85 22.09 -0.51
CA SER A 182 14.07 23.32 -0.73
C SER A 182 12.58 23.07 -0.49
N VAL A 183 12.06 21.90 -0.87
CA VAL A 183 10.66 21.51 -0.64
C VAL A 183 10.37 21.41 0.86
N LEU A 184 11.23 20.74 1.63
CA LEU A 184 11.06 20.61 3.09
C LEU A 184 11.11 21.97 3.79
N VAL A 185 12.07 22.83 3.42
CA VAL A 185 12.19 24.18 3.98
C VAL A 185 10.95 25.02 3.69
N ASN A 186 10.43 24.98 2.46
CA ASN A 186 9.23 25.73 2.07
C ASN A 186 8.00 25.25 2.85
N LEU A 187 7.77 23.93 2.93
CA LEU A 187 6.66 23.37 3.69
C LEU A 187 6.74 23.75 5.18
N LYS A 188 7.94 23.70 5.79
CA LYS A 188 8.18 24.12 7.18
C LYS A 188 7.90 25.60 7.40
N LYS A 189 8.30 26.46 6.45
CA LYS A 189 7.99 27.90 6.50
C LYS A 189 6.48 28.15 6.43
N ARG A 190 5.78 27.49 5.52
CA ARG A 190 4.31 27.60 5.39
C ARG A 190 3.59 27.11 6.65
N MET A 191 4.03 26.00 7.22
CA MET A 191 3.51 25.46 8.47
C MET A 191 3.64 26.48 9.62
N LYS A 192 4.83 27.07 9.79
CA LYS A 192 5.07 28.11 10.80
C LYS A 192 4.20 29.35 10.58
N ASN A 193 4.02 29.77 9.33
CA ASN A 193 3.17 30.92 9.00
C ASN A 193 1.69 30.66 9.34
N PHE A 194 1.17 29.46 9.09
CA PHE A 194 -0.20 29.11 9.50
C PHE A 194 -0.34 29.05 11.02
N ALA A 195 0.65 28.49 11.72
CA ALA A 195 0.65 28.47 13.18
C ALA A 195 0.67 29.89 13.79
N ALA A 196 1.45 30.81 13.20
CA ALA A 196 1.50 32.22 13.63
C ALA A 196 0.19 32.99 13.38
N ARG A 197 -0.68 32.49 12.49
CA ARG A 197 -2.01 33.04 12.21
C ARG A 197 -3.13 32.28 12.93
N GLU A 198 -2.78 31.41 13.87
CA GLU A 198 -3.71 30.56 14.63
C GLU A 198 -4.52 29.59 13.75
N GLU A 199 -4.07 29.33 12.51
CA GLU A 199 -4.67 28.35 11.59
C GLU A 199 -4.13 26.93 11.87
N PHE A 200 -4.39 26.42 13.08
CA PHE A 200 -3.75 25.20 13.61
C PHE A 200 -4.03 23.93 12.79
N GLU A 201 -5.21 23.78 12.19
CA GLU A 201 -5.54 22.62 11.36
C GLU A 201 -4.63 22.54 10.12
N LYS A 202 -4.48 23.65 9.40
CA LYS A 202 -3.62 23.73 8.21
C LYS A 202 -2.14 23.55 8.58
N ALA A 203 -1.73 24.06 9.74
CA ALA A 203 -0.40 23.82 10.27
C ALA A 203 -0.18 22.34 10.61
N ALA A 204 -1.16 21.68 11.22
CA ALA A 204 -1.09 20.25 11.55
C ALA A 204 -1.01 19.38 10.28
N ASP A 205 -1.79 19.69 9.24
CA ASP A 205 -1.72 19.00 7.95
C ASP A 205 -0.32 19.09 7.32
N LEU A 206 0.26 20.30 7.28
CA LEU A 206 1.61 20.51 6.75
C LEU A 206 2.69 19.82 7.60
N ARG A 207 2.51 19.80 8.93
CA ARG A 207 3.40 19.07 9.84
C ARG A 207 3.38 17.56 9.54
N ASN A 208 2.18 16.98 9.40
CA ASN A 208 2.02 15.57 9.09
C ASN A 208 2.61 15.24 7.70
N GLN A 209 2.42 16.12 6.72
CA GLN A 209 3.03 16.00 5.40
C GLN A 209 4.57 16.08 5.45
N LEU A 210 5.13 16.97 6.27
CA LEU A 210 6.58 17.07 6.49
C LEU A 210 7.15 15.78 7.09
N LEU A 211 6.56 15.28 8.18
CA LEU A 211 6.99 14.03 8.82
C LEU A 211 6.91 12.85 7.85
N SER A 212 5.84 12.77 7.05
CA SER A 212 5.66 11.76 6.00
C SER A 212 6.78 11.84 4.95
N LEU A 213 7.13 13.03 4.47
CA LEU A 213 8.21 13.23 3.49
C LEU A 213 9.60 12.95 4.08
N GLU A 214 9.85 13.38 5.31
CA GLU A 214 11.10 13.08 6.03
C GLU A 214 11.27 11.58 6.20
N ASN A 215 10.21 10.84 6.54
CA ASN A 215 10.25 9.38 6.61
C ASN A 215 10.52 8.73 5.23
N ILE A 216 9.91 9.25 4.17
CA ILE A 216 10.15 8.79 2.79
C ILE A 216 11.62 9.01 2.39
N PHE A 217 12.22 10.15 2.74
CA PHE A 217 13.59 10.50 2.35
C PHE A 217 14.68 9.94 3.27
N SER A 218 14.37 9.64 4.53
CA SER A 218 15.32 9.09 5.51
C SER A 218 15.37 7.57 5.54
N HIS A 219 14.40 6.90 4.90
CA HIS A 219 14.35 5.43 4.79
C HIS A 219 14.51 4.67 6.12
N ARG A 220 13.75 5.04 7.16
CA ARG A 220 13.35 4.03 8.17
C ARG A 220 12.26 3.14 7.54
N ARG A 221 12.68 2.11 6.80
CA ARG A 221 11.90 0.99 6.22
C ARG A 221 10.37 1.11 6.33
N VAL A 222 9.73 1.89 5.46
CA VAL A 222 8.28 1.78 5.28
C VAL A 222 7.99 1.91 3.78
N VAL A 223 7.63 0.77 3.20
CA VAL A 223 6.83 0.66 1.97
C VAL A 223 7.63 0.73 0.65
N LEU A 224 8.06 -0.47 0.23
CA LEU A 224 8.00 -1.05 -1.14
C LEU A 224 9.36 -1.34 -1.82
N GLY A 225 9.75 -2.63 -1.80
CA GLY A 225 10.87 -3.18 -2.57
C GLY A 225 11.20 -4.63 -2.18
N ALA A 226 10.18 -5.50 -2.10
CA ALA A 226 10.30 -6.84 -1.50
C ALA A 226 10.74 -7.96 -2.47
N GLU A 227 11.17 -7.67 -3.70
CA GLU A 227 11.30 -8.73 -4.72
C GLU A 227 12.74 -9.04 -5.16
N ASN A 228 13.70 -8.12 -5.08
CA ASN A 228 15.06 -8.37 -5.64
C ASN A 228 16.24 -8.30 -4.66
N PHE A 229 16.04 -7.95 -3.37
CA PHE A 229 17.09 -7.97 -2.33
C PHE A 229 16.96 -9.15 -1.34
N ALA A 230 16.11 -10.11 -1.68
CA ALA A 230 15.48 -11.01 -0.72
C ALA A 230 15.91 -12.48 -0.87
N ALA A 231 17.15 -12.78 -1.24
CA ALA A 231 17.65 -14.15 -1.07
C ALA A 231 18.29 -14.27 0.33
N GLU A 232 19.42 -13.61 0.56
CA GLU A 232 20.20 -13.76 1.80
C GLU A 232 19.55 -13.14 3.04
N ASN A 233 18.85 -12.00 2.91
CA ASN A 233 18.15 -11.35 4.04
C ASN A 233 16.72 -11.86 4.26
N LYS A 234 16.20 -12.69 3.36
CA LYS A 234 14.83 -13.21 3.47
C LYS A 234 14.79 -14.44 4.34
N GLU A 235 15.74 -15.36 4.16
CA GLU A 235 15.87 -16.55 5.01
C GLU A 235 15.97 -16.17 6.48
N GLN A 236 16.89 -15.26 6.83
CA GLN A 236 17.01 -14.78 8.23
C GLN A 236 15.74 -14.11 8.76
N LYS A 237 15.00 -13.37 7.92
CA LYS A 237 13.74 -12.73 8.32
C LYS A 237 12.59 -13.72 8.44
N THR A 238 12.51 -14.71 7.56
CA THR A 238 11.49 -15.76 7.59
C THR A 238 11.72 -16.68 8.78
N GLU A 239 12.98 -17.06 9.04
CA GLU A 239 13.37 -17.80 10.24
C GLU A 239 13.05 -17.03 11.52
N LYS A 240 13.32 -15.72 11.54
CA LYS A 240 12.98 -14.87 12.69
C LYS A 240 11.47 -14.82 12.93
N LEU A 241 10.67 -14.65 11.87
CA LEU A 241 9.21 -14.62 11.96
C LEU A 241 8.64 -15.97 12.42
N GLU A 242 9.17 -17.08 11.91
CA GLU A 242 8.79 -18.43 12.34
C GLU A 242 9.12 -18.65 13.81
N LYS A 243 10.31 -18.23 14.27
CA LYS A 243 10.71 -18.30 15.68
C LYS A 243 9.78 -17.48 16.57
N GLU A 244 9.43 -16.26 16.18
CA GLU A 244 8.52 -15.41 16.95
C GLU A 244 7.09 -15.97 17.01
N LEU A 245 6.57 -16.51 15.90
CA LEU A 245 5.27 -17.19 15.87
C LEU A 245 5.27 -18.42 16.77
N LYS A 246 6.35 -19.22 16.72
CA LYS A 246 6.53 -20.39 17.58
C LYS A 246 6.62 -20.00 19.05
N GLN A 247 7.33 -18.93 19.39
CA GLN A 247 7.40 -18.42 20.76
C GLN A 247 6.06 -17.90 21.26
N LEU A 248 5.28 -17.23 20.40
CA LEU A 248 4.02 -16.60 20.81
C LEU A 248 2.87 -17.62 20.97
N PHE A 249 2.85 -18.68 20.17
CA PHE A 249 1.73 -19.63 20.10
C PHE A 249 2.12 -21.08 20.45
N ASN A 250 3.39 -21.35 20.72
CA ASN A 250 3.92 -22.69 20.99
C ASN A 250 3.58 -23.72 19.90
N ALA A 251 3.55 -23.29 18.63
CA ALA A 251 3.19 -24.13 17.49
C ALA A 251 3.98 -23.73 16.24
N ASN A 252 4.28 -24.71 15.38
CA ASN A 252 4.80 -24.44 14.04
C ASN A 252 3.63 -24.04 13.14
N ILE A 253 3.59 -22.77 12.76
CA ILE A 253 2.46 -22.19 12.03
C ILE A 253 2.81 -22.03 10.57
N GLU A 254 2.11 -22.76 9.70
CA GLU A 254 2.20 -22.60 8.25
C GLU A 254 0.86 -22.20 7.64
N ARG A 255 -0.27 -22.49 8.29
CA ARG A 255 -1.62 -22.22 7.84
C ARG A 255 -2.36 -21.43 8.91
N ILE A 256 -2.67 -20.19 8.57
CA ILE A 256 -3.43 -19.26 9.41
C ILE A 256 -4.80 -19.05 8.79
N GLU A 257 -5.84 -19.21 9.61
CA GLU A 257 -7.22 -18.86 9.24
C GLU A 257 -7.66 -17.62 10.00
N CYS A 258 -8.20 -16.63 9.29
CA CYS A 258 -8.74 -15.42 9.90
C CYS A 258 -10.22 -15.27 9.57
N TYR A 259 -10.99 -14.93 10.59
CA TYR A 259 -12.45 -14.85 10.54
C TYR A 259 -12.94 -13.43 10.84
N ASP A 260 -13.86 -12.93 10.03
CA ASP A 260 -14.54 -11.64 10.23
C ASP A 260 -16.06 -11.84 10.13
N ILE A 261 -16.82 -11.18 11.01
CA ILE A 261 -18.28 -11.15 10.95
C ILE A 261 -18.72 -9.81 10.38
N SER A 262 -19.55 -9.87 9.34
CA SER A 262 -20.11 -8.70 8.69
C SER A 262 -21.64 -8.71 8.75
N ASN A 263 -22.20 -7.73 9.43
CA ASN A 263 -23.64 -7.56 9.58
C ASN A 263 -24.22 -6.78 8.39
N ILE A 264 -25.04 -7.44 7.57
CA ILE A 264 -25.86 -6.80 6.55
C ILE A 264 -27.16 -6.35 7.24
N SER A 265 -27.57 -5.08 7.05
CA SER A 265 -28.79 -4.51 7.63
C SER A 265 -29.98 -5.46 7.51
N GLY A 266 -30.43 -6.01 8.64
CA GLY A 266 -31.74 -6.62 8.82
C GLY A 266 -31.74 -8.11 9.13
N GLN A 267 -31.26 -8.98 8.23
CA GLN A 267 -31.59 -10.42 8.32
C GLN A 267 -30.53 -11.42 7.80
N ASN A 268 -29.41 -11.00 7.22
CA ASN A 268 -28.44 -11.92 6.60
C ASN A 268 -26.99 -11.61 7.02
N ALA A 269 -26.62 -11.94 8.25
CA ALA A 269 -25.22 -11.86 8.68
C ALA A 269 -24.36 -12.89 7.91
N VAL A 270 -23.14 -12.49 7.53
CA VAL A 270 -22.19 -13.35 6.84
C VAL A 270 -20.83 -13.29 7.51
N GLY A 271 -20.34 -14.48 7.87
CA GLY A 271 -18.95 -14.67 8.27
C GLY A 271 -18.07 -14.86 7.05
N SER A 272 -16.86 -14.30 7.08
CA SER A 272 -15.86 -14.48 6.04
C SER A 272 -14.61 -15.14 6.64
N MET A 273 -14.02 -16.07 5.90
CA MET A 273 -12.79 -16.75 6.27
C MET A 273 -11.76 -16.56 5.16
N VAL A 274 -10.60 -16.03 5.53
CA VAL A 274 -9.43 -15.92 4.67
C VAL A 274 -8.32 -16.80 5.20
N ILE A 275 -7.46 -17.27 4.30
CA ILE A 275 -6.37 -18.19 4.63
C ILE A 275 -5.06 -17.61 4.16
N PHE A 276 -4.07 -17.68 5.03
CA PHE A 276 -2.67 -17.44 4.70
C PHE A 276 -1.90 -18.74 4.86
N SER A 277 -1.10 -19.08 3.85
CA SER A 277 -0.19 -20.22 3.89
C SER A 277 1.25 -19.74 3.79
N ALA A 278 2.14 -20.27 4.62
CA ALA A 278 3.57 -20.10 4.55
C ALA A 278 4.15 -21.02 3.47
N LYS A 279 5.12 -20.49 2.74
CA LYS A 279 6.08 -21.30 1.97
C LYS A 279 7.46 -20.69 2.25
N ASN A 280 8.32 -21.44 2.92
CA ASN A 280 9.63 -20.99 3.41
C ASN A 280 9.47 -19.73 4.30
N GLY A 281 8.65 -19.81 5.36
CA GLY A 281 8.33 -18.73 6.31
C GLY A 281 7.69 -17.47 5.74
N ASN A 282 7.32 -17.45 4.46
CA ASN A 282 6.66 -16.33 3.83
C ASN A 282 5.15 -16.57 3.67
N PHE A 283 4.35 -15.91 4.51
CA PHE A 283 2.89 -16.02 4.48
C PHE A 283 2.27 -15.24 3.32
N LYS A 284 1.54 -15.98 2.49
CA LYS A 284 0.78 -15.43 1.35
C LYS A 284 -0.71 -15.80 1.44
N PRO A 285 -1.61 -14.90 1.00
CA PRO A 285 -3.03 -15.21 0.95
C PRO A 285 -3.32 -16.33 -0.07
N LYS A 286 -4.01 -17.39 0.36
CA LYS A 286 -4.44 -18.51 -0.48
C LYS A 286 -5.91 -18.35 -0.87
N LYS A 287 -6.15 -17.45 -1.83
CA LYS A 287 -7.51 -16.99 -2.21
C LYS A 287 -8.47 -18.09 -2.64
N GLY A 288 -7.97 -19.18 -3.25
CA GLY A 288 -8.81 -20.33 -3.65
C GLY A 288 -9.47 -21.05 -2.46
N ASP A 289 -8.89 -20.93 -1.28
CA ASP A 289 -9.41 -21.59 -0.08
C ASP A 289 -10.35 -20.68 0.72
N TYR A 290 -10.56 -19.42 0.31
CA TYR A 290 -11.43 -18.50 1.05
C TYR A 290 -12.87 -18.99 1.07
N ARG A 291 -13.58 -18.72 2.16
CA ARG A 291 -14.98 -19.16 2.33
C ARG A 291 -15.83 -18.09 2.96
N LYS A 292 -17.12 -18.13 2.63
CA LYS A 292 -18.14 -17.31 3.27
C LYS A 292 -19.17 -18.22 3.91
N PHE A 293 -19.63 -17.84 5.08
CA PHE A 293 -20.60 -18.57 5.87
C PHE A 293 -21.82 -17.68 6.06
N LYS A 294 -22.96 -18.06 5.47
CA LYS A 294 -24.24 -17.50 5.88
C LYS A 294 -24.54 -17.98 7.31
N ILE A 295 -24.80 -17.05 8.21
CA ILE A 295 -25.24 -17.34 9.58
C ILE A 295 -26.66 -17.91 9.52
N LYS A 296 -26.90 -19.04 10.22
CA LYS A 296 -28.19 -19.76 10.16
C LYS A 296 -28.93 -19.78 11.49
N THR A 297 -28.21 -19.83 12.61
CA THR A 297 -28.78 -20.18 13.92
C THR A 297 -28.88 -19.01 14.89
N VAL A 298 -28.22 -17.89 14.59
CA VAL A 298 -28.24 -16.69 15.43
C VAL A 298 -29.21 -15.66 14.86
N ALA A 299 -30.36 -15.49 15.54
CA ALA A 299 -31.45 -14.62 15.08
C ALA A 299 -31.26 -13.13 15.40
N ARG A 300 -30.43 -12.79 16.39
CA ARG A 300 -30.12 -11.41 16.79
C ARG A 300 -28.67 -11.05 16.42
N ILE A 301 -28.37 -9.76 16.34
CA ILE A 301 -27.00 -9.28 16.08
C ILE A 301 -26.14 -9.55 17.33
N ASP A 302 -25.43 -10.67 17.31
CA ASP A 302 -24.50 -11.12 18.35
C ASP A 302 -23.24 -11.68 17.68
N ASP A 303 -22.26 -10.81 17.44
CA ASP A 303 -21.04 -11.15 16.70
C ASP A 303 -20.25 -12.32 17.34
N PRO A 304 -20.07 -12.39 18.68
CA PRO A 304 -19.47 -13.57 19.32
C PRO A 304 -20.24 -14.88 19.06
N ALA A 305 -21.58 -14.87 19.14
CA ALA A 305 -22.37 -16.07 18.87
C ALA A 305 -22.30 -16.49 17.39
N MET A 306 -22.33 -15.53 16.47
CA MET A 306 -22.15 -15.77 15.04
C MET A 306 -20.76 -16.34 14.73
N MET A 307 -19.71 -15.82 15.39
CA MET A 307 -18.36 -16.35 15.29
C MET A 307 -18.28 -17.79 15.79
N ALA A 308 -18.94 -18.11 16.90
CA ALA A 308 -19.00 -19.46 17.43
C ALA A 308 -19.69 -20.44 16.45
N GLU A 309 -20.80 -20.03 15.83
CA GLU A 309 -21.51 -20.85 14.83
C GLU A 309 -20.60 -21.20 13.65
N ILE A 310 -19.92 -20.20 13.06
CA ILE A 310 -19.08 -20.44 11.88
C ILE A 310 -17.88 -21.31 12.22
N LEU A 311 -17.25 -21.10 13.38
CA LEU A 311 -16.12 -21.92 13.83
C LEU A 311 -16.54 -23.36 14.05
N GLU A 312 -17.69 -23.60 14.70
CA GLU A 312 -18.19 -24.96 14.92
C GLU A 312 -18.45 -25.68 13.60
N ARG A 313 -19.08 -25.01 12.63
CA ARG A 313 -19.36 -25.59 11.31
C ARG A 313 -18.07 -25.85 10.52
N ARG A 314 -17.12 -24.93 10.58
CA ARG A 314 -15.85 -25.00 9.86
C ARG A 314 -14.93 -26.09 10.40
N LEU A 315 -14.81 -26.21 11.72
CA LEU A 315 -13.93 -27.18 12.37
C LEU A 315 -14.49 -28.61 12.36
N LYS A 316 -15.79 -28.79 12.11
CA LYS A 316 -16.41 -30.11 11.87
C LYS A 316 -16.29 -30.59 10.42
N HIS A 317 -15.77 -29.78 9.48
CA HIS A 317 -15.66 -30.17 8.08
C HIS A 317 -14.39 -31.01 7.83
N PRO A 318 -14.49 -32.34 7.64
CA PRO A 318 -13.33 -33.23 7.65
C PRO A 318 -12.40 -33.04 6.44
N GLU A 319 -12.94 -32.68 5.27
CA GLU A 319 -12.15 -32.51 4.06
C GLU A 319 -11.31 -31.22 4.04
N TRP A 320 -11.52 -30.30 5.00
CA TRP A 320 -10.84 -29.02 5.00
C TRP A 320 -9.70 -29.03 6.04
N PRO A 321 -8.44 -28.92 5.62
CA PRO A 321 -7.29 -28.98 6.51
C PRO A 321 -7.44 -28.06 7.70
N LEU A 322 -7.17 -28.56 8.92
CA LEU A 322 -7.24 -27.74 10.12
C LEU A 322 -6.16 -26.63 10.08
N PRO A 323 -6.47 -25.42 10.57
CA PRO A 323 -5.46 -24.38 10.72
C PRO A 323 -4.51 -24.69 11.88
N GLN A 324 -3.30 -24.13 11.81
CA GLN A 324 -2.34 -24.15 12.94
C GLN A 324 -2.41 -22.86 13.78
N LEU A 325 -3.13 -21.83 13.29
CA LEU A 325 -3.48 -20.63 14.05
C LEU A 325 -4.82 -20.09 13.56
N ILE A 326 -5.70 -19.75 14.50
CA ILE A 326 -6.96 -19.05 14.25
C ILE A 326 -6.85 -17.60 14.73
N ILE A 327 -7.22 -16.66 13.86
CA ILE A 327 -7.31 -15.23 14.17
C ILE A 327 -8.78 -14.80 14.04
N LEU A 328 -9.31 -14.17 15.08
CA LEU A 328 -10.68 -13.65 15.10
C LEU A 328 -10.63 -12.12 15.03
N ASP A 329 -11.23 -11.52 14.00
CA ASP A 329 -11.38 -10.06 13.93
C ASP A 329 -12.39 -9.62 15.00
N GLY A 330 -11.90 -8.95 16.03
CA GLY A 330 -12.66 -8.66 17.23
C GLY A 330 -11.81 -8.56 18.49
N GLY A 331 -12.49 -8.39 19.62
CA GLY A 331 -11.85 -8.27 20.94
C GLY A 331 -12.01 -9.53 21.78
N LYS A 332 -11.97 -9.34 23.11
CA LYS A 332 -12.06 -10.41 24.11
C LYS A 332 -13.32 -11.29 24.00
N GLY A 333 -14.44 -10.72 23.56
CA GLY A 333 -15.70 -11.47 23.37
C GLY A 333 -15.57 -12.55 22.29
N GLN A 334 -15.01 -12.20 21.13
CA GLN A 334 -14.74 -13.13 20.04
C GLN A 334 -13.73 -14.20 20.45
N LEU A 335 -12.65 -13.81 21.14
CA LEU A 335 -11.67 -14.77 21.67
C LEU A 335 -12.30 -15.81 22.59
N SER A 336 -13.14 -15.36 23.53
CA SER A 336 -13.82 -16.24 24.49
C SER A 336 -14.77 -17.22 23.78
N ALA A 337 -15.48 -16.75 22.75
CA ALA A 337 -16.34 -17.59 21.92
C ALA A 337 -15.54 -18.66 21.15
N GLY A 338 -14.41 -18.29 20.55
CA GLY A 338 -13.52 -19.22 19.85
C GLY A 338 -12.95 -20.30 20.77
N LEU A 339 -12.47 -19.91 21.96
CA LEU A 339 -11.94 -20.83 22.97
C LEU A 339 -13.00 -21.85 23.42
N LYS A 340 -14.25 -21.41 23.61
CA LYS A 340 -15.35 -22.30 23.97
C LYS A 340 -15.60 -23.37 22.91
N ILE A 341 -15.53 -23.01 21.63
CA ILE A 341 -15.70 -23.96 20.52
C ILE A 341 -14.53 -24.94 20.43
N LEU A 342 -13.29 -24.47 20.54
CA LEU A 342 -12.11 -25.34 20.52
C LEU A 342 -12.14 -26.36 21.68
N LYS A 343 -12.51 -25.91 22.89
CA LYS A 343 -12.72 -26.80 24.05
C LYS A 343 -13.83 -27.82 23.80
N LYS A 344 -14.98 -27.39 23.25
CA LYS A 344 -16.12 -28.26 22.90
C LYS A 344 -15.72 -29.35 21.90
N LEU A 345 -14.90 -29.01 20.91
CA LEU A 345 -14.44 -29.93 19.87
C LEU A 345 -13.17 -30.70 20.24
N LYS A 346 -12.61 -30.48 21.44
CA LYS A 346 -11.35 -31.08 21.92
C LYS A 346 -10.17 -30.83 20.96
N LEU A 347 -10.11 -29.63 20.38
CA LEU A 347 -9.05 -29.22 19.45
C LEU A 347 -8.06 -28.28 20.13
N SER A 348 -6.77 -28.63 20.11
CA SER A 348 -5.67 -27.82 20.66
C SER A 348 -5.07 -26.89 19.61
N ILE A 349 -5.90 -26.08 18.95
CA ILE A 349 -5.45 -25.11 17.94
C ILE A 349 -5.25 -23.74 18.61
N PRO A 350 -4.07 -23.10 18.47
CA PRO A 350 -3.86 -21.73 18.94
C PRO A 350 -4.88 -20.75 18.37
N VAL A 351 -5.42 -19.88 19.22
CA VAL A 351 -6.39 -18.84 18.82
C VAL A 351 -6.06 -17.49 19.46
N CYS A 352 -6.18 -16.43 18.68
CA CYS A 352 -6.10 -15.05 19.15
C CYS A 352 -7.22 -14.20 18.55
N ALA A 353 -7.48 -13.04 19.15
CA ALA A 353 -8.36 -12.03 18.57
C ALA A 353 -7.60 -10.72 18.32
N LEU A 354 -7.97 -10.02 17.25
CA LEU A 354 -7.29 -8.83 16.79
C LEU A 354 -8.27 -7.66 16.66
N ALA A 355 -8.15 -6.67 17.54
CA ALA A 355 -9.08 -5.54 17.57
C ALA A 355 -8.68 -4.45 16.56
N LYS A 356 -9.62 -4.04 15.71
CA LYS A 356 -9.38 -3.08 14.62
C LYS A 356 -9.02 -1.65 15.07
N LYS A 357 -9.73 -1.11 16.08
CA LYS A 357 -9.56 0.29 16.51
C LYS A 357 -8.25 0.52 17.26
N GLU A 358 -7.89 -0.40 18.15
CA GLU A 358 -6.76 -0.24 19.07
C GLU A 358 -5.46 -0.90 18.57
N GLU A 359 -5.52 -1.66 17.46
CA GLU A 359 -4.39 -2.47 16.97
C GLU A 359 -3.79 -3.36 18.08
N GLU A 360 -4.66 -4.14 18.70
CA GLU A 360 -4.36 -4.93 19.89
C GLU A 360 -4.63 -6.41 19.65
N LEU A 361 -3.66 -7.24 20.07
CA LEU A 361 -3.72 -8.69 20.03
C LEU A 361 -4.15 -9.24 21.40
N TYR A 362 -5.28 -9.93 21.44
CA TYR A 362 -5.81 -10.60 22.61
C TYR A 362 -5.40 -12.08 22.60
N LEU A 363 -4.80 -12.55 23.69
CA LEU A 363 -4.33 -13.92 23.87
C LEU A 363 -5.07 -14.60 25.04
N PRO A 364 -5.34 -15.93 24.99
CA PRO A 364 -6.17 -16.64 25.98
C PRO A 364 -5.71 -16.52 27.44
N GLU A 365 -4.41 -16.51 27.68
CA GLU A 365 -3.81 -16.56 29.02
C GLU A 365 -3.28 -15.20 29.50
N ARG A 366 -3.66 -14.12 28.82
CA ARG A 366 -3.15 -12.78 29.11
C ARG A 366 -4.29 -11.82 29.44
N LYS A 367 -4.22 -11.17 30.61
CA LYS A 367 -5.25 -10.21 31.06
C LYS A 367 -5.30 -8.95 30.20
N ASN A 368 -4.12 -8.41 29.85
CA ASN A 368 -3.97 -7.20 29.06
C ASN A 368 -3.61 -7.54 27.61
N PRO A 369 -4.25 -6.91 26.61
CA PRO A 369 -3.88 -7.12 25.21
C PRO A 369 -2.45 -6.67 24.92
N LEU A 370 -1.87 -7.21 23.85
CA LEU A 370 -0.60 -6.81 23.31
C LEU A 370 -0.80 -5.77 22.20
N PRO A 371 -0.36 -4.51 22.36
CA PRO A 371 -0.35 -3.57 21.25
C PRO A 371 0.52 -4.12 20.12
N LEU A 372 0.05 -4.11 18.86
CA LEU A 372 0.85 -4.59 17.73
C LEU A 372 2.19 -3.87 17.61
N LYS A 373 2.26 -2.60 18.03
CA LYS A 373 3.50 -1.80 18.09
C LYS A 373 4.56 -2.37 19.04
N SER A 374 4.16 -3.20 20.00
CA SER A 374 5.09 -3.90 20.92
C SER A 374 5.66 -5.19 20.33
N LEU A 375 5.11 -5.68 19.22
CA LEU A 375 5.63 -6.83 18.49
C LEU A 375 6.73 -6.40 17.51
N SER A 376 7.45 -7.37 16.95
CA SER A 376 8.36 -7.09 15.83
C SER A 376 7.59 -6.50 14.65
N SER A 377 8.29 -5.70 13.85
CA SER A 377 7.71 -5.12 12.63
C SER A 377 7.15 -6.17 11.68
N GLU A 378 7.81 -7.32 11.59
CA GLU A 378 7.45 -8.44 10.72
C GLU A 378 6.14 -9.09 11.17
N LEU A 379 6.01 -9.37 12.47
CA LEU A 379 4.85 -10.03 13.05
C LEU A 379 3.63 -9.07 13.08
N ALA A 380 3.84 -7.81 13.47
CA ALA A 380 2.80 -6.79 13.42
C ALA A 380 2.26 -6.60 12.00
N PHE A 381 3.15 -6.54 11.00
CA PHE A 381 2.76 -6.41 9.59
C PHE A 381 2.03 -7.65 9.06
N LEU A 382 2.41 -8.86 9.49
CA LEU A 382 1.67 -10.08 9.16
C LEU A 382 0.24 -10.01 9.67
N PHE A 383 0.06 -9.68 10.96
CA PHE A 383 -1.28 -9.57 11.57
C PHE A 383 -2.14 -8.50 10.91
N GLN A 384 -1.58 -7.32 10.63
CA GLN A 384 -2.29 -6.26 9.89
C GLN A 384 -2.71 -6.73 8.50
N ARG A 385 -1.82 -7.39 7.74
CA ARG A 385 -2.14 -7.91 6.41
C ARG A 385 -3.25 -8.96 6.42
N ILE A 386 -3.25 -9.85 7.41
CA ILE A 386 -4.27 -10.89 7.53
C ILE A 386 -5.63 -10.25 7.85
N ARG A 387 -5.68 -9.32 8.81
CA ARG A 387 -6.89 -8.56 9.17
C ARG A 387 -7.45 -7.79 7.98
N ASP A 388 -6.60 -7.00 7.32
CA ASP A 388 -7.01 -6.15 6.22
C ASP A 388 -7.56 -6.99 5.05
N GLU A 389 -7.00 -8.18 4.82
CA GLU A 389 -7.48 -9.13 3.81
C GLU A 389 -8.83 -9.76 4.20
N ALA A 390 -9.03 -10.13 5.47
CA ALA A 390 -10.31 -10.61 5.98
C ALA A 390 -11.41 -9.55 5.79
N HIS A 391 -11.12 -8.33 6.23
CA HIS A 391 -12.01 -7.19 6.10
C HIS A 391 -12.32 -6.85 4.63
N ARG A 392 -11.31 -6.89 3.74
CA ARG A 392 -11.48 -6.69 2.29
C ARG A 392 -12.41 -7.73 1.69
N PHE A 393 -12.23 -9.00 2.06
CA PHE A 393 -13.03 -10.11 1.53
C PHE A 393 -14.48 -10.07 2.00
N ALA A 394 -14.71 -9.60 3.23
CA ALA A 394 -16.03 -9.33 3.75
C ALA A 394 -16.73 -8.18 2.98
N ILE A 395 -16.06 -7.03 2.80
CA ILE A 395 -16.60 -5.87 2.07
C ILE A 395 -16.94 -6.20 0.60
N SER A 396 -16.11 -7.01 -0.09
CA SER A 396 -16.37 -7.35 -1.50
C SER A 396 -17.67 -8.14 -1.69
N TYR A 397 -18.13 -8.86 -0.65
CA TYR A 397 -19.43 -9.53 -0.66
C TYR A 397 -20.61 -8.55 -0.65
N HIS A 398 -20.56 -7.54 0.22
CA HIS A 398 -21.58 -6.49 0.28
C HIS A 398 -21.76 -5.77 -1.05
N ARG A 399 -20.66 -5.57 -1.78
CA ARG A 399 -20.70 -4.93 -3.11
C ARG A 399 -21.35 -5.83 -4.17
N ALA A 400 -21.01 -7.12 -4.19
CA ALA A 400 -21.57 -8.08 -5.14
C ALA A 400 -23.08 -8.29 -4.95
N LEU A 401 -23.58 -8.32 -3.70
CA LEU A 401 -25.01 -8.41 -3.40
C LEU A 401 -25.79 -7.15 -3.81
N ARG A 402 -25.19 -5.96 -3.68
CA ARG A 402 -25.79 -4.70 -4.15
C ARG A 402 -25.88 -4.61 -5.67
N SER A 403 -24.92 -5.18 -6.41
CA SER A 403 -24.97 -5.21 -7.88
C SER A 403 -25.95 -6.25 -8.45
N GLN A 404 -26.41 -7.23 -7.66
CA GLN A 404 -27.37 -8.26 -8.06
C GLN A 404 -28.82 -7.98 -7.62
N GLY A 405 -29.13 -6.78 -7.10
CA GLY A 405 -30.52 -6.35 -6.85
C GLY A 405 -31.24 -7.00 -5.66
N LEU A 406 -30.54 -7.61 -4.70
CA LEU A 406 -31.14 -8.31 -3.55
C LEU A 406 -30.93 -7.57 -2.21
N ALA A 407 -31.25 -6.28 -2.16
CA ALA A 407 -31.45 -5.56 -0.90
C ALA A 407 -32.71 -4.68 -1.03
N PRO A 408 -33.64 -4.70 -0.06
CA PRO A 408 -34.83 -3.88 -0.15
C PRO A 408 -34.42 -2.40 -0.17
N LEU A 409 -34.91 -1.68 -1.18
CA LEU A 409 -34.88 -0.22 -1.24
C LEU A 409 -35.47 0.32 0.06
N LYS A 410 -34.72 1.13 0.80
CA LYS A 410 -35.29 1.99 1.84
C LYS A 410 -36.28 2.93 1.14
N ILE A 411 -37.57 2.60 1.19
CA ILE A 411 -38.64 3.53 0.85
C ILE A 411 -38.53 4.69 1.84
N ARG A 412 -38.17 5.87 1.33
CA ARG A 412 -38.43 7.14 2.01
C ARG A 412 -39.95 7.24 2.14
N THR A 413 -40.48 7.04 3.34
CA THR A 413 -41.87 7.38 3.66
C THR A 413 -42.07 8.88 3.42
N LYS A 414 -42.79 9.20 2.34
CA LYS A 414 -43.47 10.49 2.19
C LYS A 414 -44.59 10.51 3.25
N LEU A 415 -44.39 11.26 4.33
CA LEU A 415 -45.51 11.75 5.12
C LEU A 415 -46.24 12.80 4.28
N ARG A 416 -47.34 12.38 3.65
CA ARG A 416 -48.42 13.29 3.27
C ARG A 416 -49.10 13.72 4.56
N GLN A 417 -48.99 14.99 4.92
CA GLN A 417 -49.98 15.63 5.79
C GLN A 417 -50.93 16.41 4.91
N THR A 418 -52.15 15.89 4.78
CA THR A 418 -53.34 16.67 4.43
C THR A 418 -53.97 17.17 5.73
N PRO A 419 -54.26 18.47 5.89
CA PRO A 419 -55.28 18.91 6.82
C PRO A 419 -56.60 19.11 6.06
N LYS A 420 -57.61 18.30 6.36
CA LYS A 420 -59.02 18.67 6.14
C LYS A 420 -59.57 19.17 7.48
N ALA A 421 -59.77 20.49 7.50
CA ALA A 421 -60.88 21.26 8.03
C ALA A 421 -61.65 20.81 9.29
N SER A 422 -61.85 21.85 10.13
CA SER A 422 -63.05 22.25 10.88
C SER A 422 -63.52 21.42 12.06
N TYR A 423 -63.46 22.01 13.26
CA TYR A 423 -64.63 22.29 14.11
C TYR A 423 -64.28 23.38 15.15
N PHE A 424 -65.16 24.39 15.22
CA PHE A 424 -65.26 25.55 16.13
C PHE A 424 -64.26 26.69 15.99
#